data_AF-P85150-F1
#
_entry.id   AF-P85150-F1
#
_cell.length_a   1.000
_cell.length_b   1.000
_cell.length_c   1.000
_cell.angle_alpha   90.00
_cell.angle_beta   90.00
_cell.angle_gamma   90.00
#
_symmetry.space_group_name_H-M   'P 1'
#
loop_
_entity.id
_entity.type
_entity.pdbx_description
1 polymer ?
#
loop_
_entity_poly.entity_id
_entity_poly.type
_entity_poly.pdbx_seq_one_letter_code
_entity_poly.pdbx_strand_id
1 'polypeptide(L)' 'VRNHVTCRINRGFCVPIRCPGRTRQIGTCFGPRIKCCRSW' A
#
# COMPACT_ATOMS: atom_id res chain seq x y z
N VAL A 1 0.78 -3.62 -7.22
CA VAL A 1 -0.59 -3.33 -6.73
C VAL A 1 -1.05 -1.96 -7.24
N ARG A 2 -2.27 -1.82 -7.77
CA ARG A 2 -2.74 -0.55 -8.38
C ARG A 2 -4.06 -0.01 -7.82
N ASN A 3 -4.77 -0.77 -6.99
CA ASN A 3 -5.99 -0.32 -6.34
C ASN A 3 -6.11 -0.92 -4.93
N HIS A 4 -7.02 -0.39 -4.12
CA HIS A 4 -7.21 -0.85 -2.73
C HIS A 4 -7.61 -2.33 -2.64
N VAL A 5 -8.38 -2.85 -3.60
CA VAL A 5 -8.82 -4.25 -3.65
C VAL A 5 -7.61 -5.17 -3.80
N THR A 6 -6.79 -4.94 -4.82
CA THR A 6 -5.55 -5.70 -5.06
C THR A 6 -4.55 -5.51 -3.91
N CYS A 7 -4.52 -4.35 -3.24
CA CYS A 7 -3.70 -4.13 -2.05
C CYS A 7 -4.09 -5.08 -0.93
N ARG A 8 -5.38 -5.17 -0.64
CA ARG A 8 -5.92 -6.05 0.39
C ARG A 8 -5.70 -7.53 0.06
N ILE A 9 -5.89 -7.93 -1.20
CA ILE A 9 -5.58 -9.29 -1.69
C ILE A 9 -4.10 -9.63 -1.46
N ASN A 10 -3.20 -8.67 -1.67
CA ASN A 10 -1.77 -8.82 -1.44
C ASN A 10 -1.36 -8.72 0.04
N ARG A 11 -2.32 -8.75 0.98
CA ARG A 11 -2.11 -8.57 2.43
C ARG A 11 -1.42 -7.23 2.78
N GLY A 12 -1.61 -6.23 1.94
CA GLY A 12 -1.19 -4.87 2.20
C GLY A 12 -2.30 -4.03 2.83
N PHE A 13 -1.93 -2.85 3.29
CA PHE A 13 -2.81 -1.83 3.82
C PHE A 13 -2.52 -0.49 3.15
N CYS A 14 -3.56 0.35 3.03
CA CYS A 14 -3.48 1.63 2.36
C CYS A 14 -3.15 2.74 3.36
N VAL A 15 -2.11 3.54 3.10
CA VAL A 15 -1.74 4.68 3.93
C VAL A 15 -1.50 5.93 3.09
N PRO A 16 -1.79 7.13 3.65
CA PRO A 16 -1.42 8.37 3.00
C PRO A 16 0.09 8.57 3.05
N ILE A 17 0.65 9.17 1.99
CA ILE A 17 2.03 9.71 1.93
C ILE A 17 3.12 8.63 1.85
N ARG A 18 3.36 7.87 2.93
CA ARG A 18 4.49 6.92 3.04
C ARG A 18 4.15 5.69 3.87
N CYS A 19 4.83 4.58 3.57
CA CYS A 19 4.75 3.36 4.38
C CYS A 19 5.44 3.54 5.73
N PRO A 20 4.78 3.22 6.85
CA PRO A 20 5.37 3.37 8.17
C PRO A 20 6.33 2.21 8.53
N GLY A 21 7.37 2.54 9.30
CA GLY A 21 8.22 1.56 9.99
C GLY A 21 8.82 0.48 9.08
N ARG A 22 8.65 -0.78 9.49
CA ARG A 22 9.15 -1.99 8.79
C ARG A 22 8.19 -2.48 7.70
N THR A 23 7.59 -1.56 6.96
CA THR A 23 6.73 -1.91 5.82
C THR A 23 7.31 -1.33 4.55
N ARG A 24 7.13 -2.04 3.44
CA ARG A 24 7.58 -1.60 2.12
C ARG A 24 6.38 -1.23 1.25
N GLN A 25 6.60 -0.28 0.35
CA GLN A 25 5.61 0.06 -0.67
C GLN A 25 5.58 -1.04 -1.73
N ILE A 26 4.40 -1.63 -1.95
CA ILE A 26 4.17 -2.65 -3.00
C ILE A 26 3.25 -2.14 -4.13
N GLY A 27 2.80 -0.89 -4.01
CA GLY A 27 2.02 -0.21 -5.03
C GLY A 27 1.22 0.95 -4.47
N THR A 28 0.05 1.20 -5.06
CA THR A 28 -0.86 2.29 -4.71
C THR A 28 -2.29 1.80 -4.53
N CYS A 29 -3.10 2.55 -3.78
CA CYS A 29 -4.50 2.24 -3.55
C CYS A 29 -5.46 3.18 -4.28
N PHE A 30 -5.26 4.50 -4.10
CA PHE A 30 -6.11 5.56 -4.68
C PHE A 30 -5.20 6.62 -5.29
N GLY A 31 -4.70 6.32 -6.48
CA GLY A 31 -3.73 7.17 -7.17
C GLY A 31 -2.37 7.22 -6.45
N PRO A 32 -1.48 8.13 -6.89
CA PRO A 32 -0.09 8.16 -6.43
C PRO A 32 0.09 8.58 -4.97
N ARG A 33 -0.93 9.20 -4.35
CA ARG A 33 -0.84 9.73 -2.97
C ARG A 33 -1.11 8.69 -1.88
N ILE A 34 -1.95 7.68 -2.17
CA ILE A 34 -2.25 6.61 -1.21
C ILE A 34 -1.46 5.37 -1.59
N LYS A 35 -0.50 5.02 -0.73
CA LYS A 35 0.42 3.93 -0.94
C LYS A 35 -0.19 2.63 -0.44
N CYS A 36 0.03 1.55 -1.17
CA CYS A 36 -0.19 0.20 -0.65
C CYS A 36 1.10 -0.29 -0.01
N CYS A 37 1.06 -0.51 1.29
CA CYS A 37 2.20 -0.91 2.10
C CYS A 37 1.99 -2.32 2.62
N ARG A 38 3.06 -3.10 2.72
CA ARG A 38 3.03 -4.46 3.27
C ARG A 38 4.23 -4.63 4.18
N SER A 39 4.02 -5.26 5.34
CA SER A 39 5.12 -5.71 6.19
C SER A 39 6.04 -6.65 5.40
N TRP A 40 7.33 -6.64 5.74
CA TRP A 40 8.31 -7.56 5.16
C TRP A 40 7.83 -9.01 5.17
#